data_AF-A0A8J2L671-F1
#
_entry.id   AF-A0A8J2L671-F1
#
_cell.length_a   1.000
_cell.length_b   1.000
_cell.length_c   1.000
_cell.angle_alpha   90.00
_cell.angle_beta   90.00
_cell.angle_gamma   90.00
#
_symmetry.space_group_name_H-M   'P 1'
#
loop_
_entity.id
_entity.type
_entity.pdbx_description
1 polymer ?
#
loop_
_entity_poly.entity_id
_entity_poly.type
_entity_poly.pdbx_seq_one_letter_code
_entity_poly.pdbx_strand_id
1 'polypeptide(L)'
;LDHKNENLTRITLRSPEKVMRAYREMQILTKLFNDTMAQIYQPLHSFFLNGTFVTCAFATVHCFGSMHWFAYMLNPATAISVVIYDCISYPTAAAILTHSEEFAFSWQKFVSSFSQSDLQKFLKSSPSLKIRMGRQYYIQKQTLFTCLNIMVNQTIAILVGIR
;
A
#
# COMPACT_ATOMS: atom_id res chain seq x y z
N LEU A 1 11.93 -20.86 8.69
CA LEU A 1 10.77 -20.26 8.01
C LEU A 1 10.70 -20.83 6.58
N ASP A 2 9.91 -21.82 6.20
CA ASP A 2 9.15 -22.84 6.91
C ASP A 2 8.78 -23.90 5.84
N HIS A 3 9.47 -25.05 5.79
CA HIS A 3 9.20 -26.12 4.81
C HIS A 3 7.77 -26.71 4.96
N LYS A 4 7.06 -26.36 6.04
CA LYS A 4 5.65 -26.75 6.26
C LYS A 4 4.66 -26.02 5.33
N ASN A 5 4.98 -24.81 4.85
CA ASN A 5 4.07 -24.05 3.97
C ASN A 5 4.08 -24.54 2.51
N GLU A 6 5.11 -25.25 2.07
CA GLU A 6 5.16 -25.85 0.73
C GLU A 6 4.12 -26.97 0.54
N ASN A 7 3.70 -27.64 1.62
CA ASN A 7 2.80 -28.79 1.53
C ASN A 7 1.31 -28.38 1.50
N LEU A 8 0.94 -27.25 2.11
CA LEU A 8 -0.44 -26.75 2.10
C LEU A 8 -0.82 -26.08 0.76
N THR A 9 0.13 -25.43 0.08
CA THR A 9 -0.05 -24.92 -1.28
C THR A 9 0.00 -26.02 -2.34
N ARG A 10 0.70 -27.15 -2.09
CA ARG A 10 0.92 -28.22 -3.08
C ARG A 10 -0.28 -29.11 -3.40
N ILE A 11 -1.30 -29.19 -2.56
CA ILE A 11 -2.41 -30.16 -2.77
C ILE A 11 -3.62 -29.48 -3.41
N THR A 12 -3.96 -28.25 -2.99
CA THR A 12 -5.10 -27.49 -3.51
C THR A 12 -4.83 -26.77 -4.82
N LEU A 13 -3.57 -26.43 -5.15
CA LEU A 13 -3.18 -25.75 -6.39
C LEU A 13 -2.76 -26.69 -7.54
N ARG A 14 -2.95 -28.02 -7.41
CA ARG A 14 -2.53 -28.99 -8.46
C ARG A 14 -3.28 -28.85 -9.78
N SER A 15 -4.52 -28.39 -9.76
CA SER A 15 -5.29 -28.19 -10.98
C SER A 15 -5.09 -26.77 -11.50
N PRO A 16 -4.63 -26.59 -12.75
CA PRO A 16 -4.34 -25.25 -13.28
C PRO A 16 -5.56 -24.33 -13.30
N GLU A 17 -6.76 -24.89 -13.40
CA GLU A 17 -8.02 -24.17 -13.34
C GLU A 17 -8.24 -23.44 -12.00
N LYS A 18 -7.90 -24.06 -10.87
CA LYS A 18 -8.05 -23.45 -9.53
C LYS A 18 -7.10 -22.28 -9.35
N VAL A 19 -5.86 -22.42 -9.85
CA VAL A 19 -4.86 -21.36 -9.75
C VAL A 19 -5.22 -20.17 -10.64
N MET A 20 -5.70 -20.45 -11.85
CA MET A 20 -6.24 -19.41 -12.75
C MET A 20 -7.44 -18.70 -12.13
N ARG A 21 -8.34 -19.42 -11.45
CA ARG A 21 -9.48 -18.82 -10.75
C ARG A 21 -9.01 -17.91 -9.62
N ALA A 22 -8.12 -18.38 -8.75
CA ALA A 22 -7.57 -17.58 -7.66
C ALA A 22 -6.85 -16.32 -8.16
N TYR A 23 -6.09 -16.43 -9.26
CA TYR A 23 -5.43 -15.27 -9.85
C TYR A 23 -6.43 -14.26 -10.41
N ARG A 24 -7.50 -14.71 -11.08
CA ARG A 24 -8.58 -13.83 -11.53
C ARG A 24 -9.31 -13.16 -10.37
N GLU A 25 -9.55 -13.86 -9.28
CA GLU A 25 -10.13 -13.29 -8.07
C GLU A 25 -9.22 -12.20 -7.50
N MET A 26 -7.90 -12.42 -7.45
CA MET A 26 -6.94 -11.38 -7.07
C MET A 26 -6.99 -10.16 -8.01
N GLN A 27 -7.09 -10.37 -9.32
CA GLN A 27 -7.22 -9.27 -10.29
C GLN A 27 -8.50 -8.46 -10.09
N ILE A 28 -9.63 -9.13 -9.83
CA ILE A 28 -10.90 -8.46 -9.54
C ILE A 28 -10.78 -7.65 -8.25
N LEU A 29 -10.19 -8.24 -7.20
CA LEU A 29 -9.97 -7.56 -5.93
C LEU A 29 -9.04 -6.36 -6.08
N THR A 30 -7.93 -6.49 -6.82
CA THR A 30 -7.01 -5.37 -7.08
C THR A 30 -7.67 -4.29 -7.92
N LYS A 31 -8.47 -4.65 -8.92
CA LYS A 31 -9.23 -3.66 -9.71
C LYS A 31 -10.23 -2.92 -8.84
N LEU A 32 -11.03 -3.65 -8.05
CA LEU A 32 -11.99 -3.06 -7.12
C LEU A 32 -11.30 -2.16 -6.10
N PHE A 33 -10.18 -2.62 -5.54
CA PHE A 33 -9.35 -1.84 -4.63
C PHE A 33 -8.86 -0.55 -5.30
N ASN A 34 -8.29 -0.64 -6.50
CA ASN A 34 -7.82 0.54 -7.24
C ASN A 34 -8.94 1.50 -7.59
N ASP A 35 -10.09 1.02 -8.05
CA ASP A 35 -11.21 1.88 -8.44
C ASP A 35 -11.79 2.61 -7.22
N THR A 36 -11.87 1.91 -6.08
CA THR A 36 -12.34 2.47 -4.80
C THR A 36 -11.31 3.44 -4.20
N MET A 37 -10.04 3.01 -4.13
CA MET A 37 -8.97 3.79 -3.52
C MET A 37 -8.52 4.94 -4.40
N ALA A 38 -8.59 4.87 -5.73
CA ALA A 38 -8.19 5.98 -6.58
C ALA A 38 -9.04 7.23 -6.36
N GLN A 39 -10.31 7.07 -5.98
CA GLN A 39 -11.23 8.19 -5.72
C GLN A 39 -11.13 8.69 -4.28
N ILE A 40 -10.92 7.78 -3.33
CA ILE A 40 -10.98 8.08 -1.89
C ILE A 40 -9.61 8.36 -1.31
N TYR A 41 -8.59 7.58 -1.68
CA TYR A 41 -7.30 7.57 -1.01
C TYR A 41 -6.51 8.86 -1.21
N GLN A 42 -6.54 9.45 -2.41
CA GLN A 42 -5.79 10.68 -2.68
C GLN A 42 -6.30 11.87 -1.81
N PRO A 43 -7.59 12.21 -1.80
CA PRO A 43 -8.08 13.27 -0.91
C PRO A 43 -7.99 12.86 0.57
N LEU A 44 -8.25 11.60 0.91
CA LEU A 44 -8.17 11.14 2.29
C LEU A 44 -6.74 11.26 2.85
N HIS A 45 -5.75 10.78 2.11
CA HIS A 45 -4.36 10.80 2.56
C HIS A 45 -3.78 12.22 2.57
N SER A 46 -3.99 13.00 1.50
CA SER A 46 -3.46 14.36 1.43
C SER A 46 -4.14 15.33 2.41
N PHE A 47 -5.46 15.23 2.59
CA PHE A 47 -6.19 16.18 3.44
C PHE A 47 -6.24 15.72 4.90
N PHE A 48 -6.62 14.46 5.15
CA PHE A 48 -6.80 14.00 6.53
C PHE A 48 -5.49 13.59 7.15
N LEU A 49 -4.67 12.74 6.53
CA LEU A 49 -3.46 12.22 7.18
C LEU A 49 -2.37 13.29 7.26
N ASN A 50 -1.98 13.88 6.12
CA ASN A 50 -0.94 14.92 6.12
C ASN A 50 -1.43 16.18 6.86
N GLY A 51 -2.67 16.62 6.62
CA GLY A 51 -3.24 17.77 7.32
C GLY A 51 -3.32 17.58 8.83
N THR A 52 -3.73 16.39 9.30
CA THR A 52 -3.73 16.07 10.73
C THR A 52 -2.32 16.09 11.30
N PHE A 53 -1.36 15.43 10.63
CA PHE A 53 0.04 15.43 11.09
C PHE A 53 0.58 16.85 11.23
N VAL A 54 0.43 17.66 10.18
CA VAL A 54 0.94 19.04 10.15
C VAL A 54 0.27 19.90 11.23
N THR A 55 -1.05 19.80 11.38
CA THR A 55 -1.80 20.58 12.39
C THR A 55 -1.43 20.16 13.82
N CYS A 56 -1.34 18.86 14.08
CA CYS A 56 -0.96 18.33 15.38
C CYS A 56 0.50 18.66 15.72
N ALA A 57 1.42 18.59 14.76
CA ALA A 57 2.82 18.98 14.95
C ALA A 57 2.93 20.48 15.27
N PHE A 58 2.22 21.33 14.52
CA PHE A 58 2.15 22.78 14.79
C PHE A 58 1.59 23.07 16.18
N ALA A 59 0.45 22.47 16.54
CA ALA A 59 -0.17 22.64 17.86
C ALA A 59 0.75 22.16 18.99
N THR A 60 1.50 21.08 18.78
CA THR A 60 2.48 20.59 19.77
C THR A 60 3.57 21.63 20.04
N VAL A 61 4.07 22.31 19.01
CA VAL A 61 5.10 23.34 19.18
C VAL A 61 4.52 24.61 19.81
N HIS A 62 3.40 25.10 19.30
CA HIS A 62 2.87 26.42 19.67
C HIS A 62 1.98 26.43 20.92
N CYS A 63 1.38 25.31 21.30
CA CYS A 63 0.50 25.23 22.48
C CYS A 63 1.23 24.68 23.73
N PHE A 64 2.55 24.47 23.67
CA PHE A 64 3.32 24.03 24.81
C PHE A 64 3.18 25.00 25.98
N GLY A 65 2.83 24.49 27.16
CA GLY A 65 2.60 25.28 28.37
C GLY A 65 1.30 26.11 28.39
N SER A 66 0.55 26.17 27.28
CA SER A 66 -0.70 26.95 27.17
C SER A 66 -1.96 26.10 27.36
N MET A 67 -1.86 24.77 27.26
CA MET A 67 -2.96 23.83 27.40
C MET A 67 -2.76 22.90 28.59
N HIS A 68 -3.86 22.37 29.12
CA HIS A 68 -3.81 21.28 30.09
C HIS A 68 -3.05 20.08 29.52
N TRP A 69 -2.18 19.47 30.33
CA TRP A 69 -1.25 18.41 29.91
C TRP A 69 -1.92 17.29 29.10
N PHE A 70 -3.08 16.80 29.56
CA PHE A 70 -3.80 15.75 28.86
C PHE A 70 -4.28 16.16 27.46
N ALA A 71 -4.75 17.40 27.31
CA ALA A 71 -5.18 17.91 26.01
C ALA A 71 -3.98 18.17 25.09
N TYR A 72 -2.86 18.62 25.64
CA TYR A 72 -1.61 18.79 24.92
C TYR A 72 -1.11 17.45 24.33
N MET A 73 -1.08 16.38 25.15
CA MET A 73 -0.53 15.07 24.75
C MET A 73 -1.30 14.38 23.63
N LEU A 74 -2.56 14.74 23.39
CA LEU A 74 -3.33 14.22 22.26
C LEU A 74 -2.72 14.60 20.91
N ASN A 75 -2.12 15.78 20.80
CA ASN A 75 -1.52 16.26 19.55
C ASN A 75 -0.32 15.41 19.11
N PRO A 76 0.76 15.27 19.90
CA PRO A 76 1.90 14.45 19.51
C PRO A 76 1.52 12.97 19.37
N ALA A 77 0.60 12.45 20.20
CA ALA A 77 0.12 11.08 20.07
C ALA A 77 -0.59 10.83 18.72
N THR A 78 -1.41 11.79 18.28
CA THR A 78 -2.10 11.70 16.97
C THR A 78 -1.12 11.84 15.81
N ALA A 79 -0.13 12.76 15.91
CA ALA A 79 0.90 12.87 14.88
C ALA A 79 1.72 11.57 14.74
N ILE A 80 2.09 10.95 15.86
CA ILE A 80 2.81 9.66 15.87
C ILE A 80 1.95 8.54 15.27
N SER A 81 0.65 8.48 15.59
CA SER A 81 -0.22 7.42 15.07
C SER A 81 -0.39 7.49 13.56
N VAL A 82 -0.43 8.69 12.97
CA VAL A 82 -0.41 8.89 11.50
C VAL A 82 0.86 8.32 10.89
N VAL A 83 2.03 8.62 11.46
CA VAL A 83 3.32 8.09 10.97
C VAL A 83 3.36 6.57 11.07
N ILE A 84 2.90 5.99 12.17
CA ILE A 84 2.84 4.53 12.34
C ILE A 84 1.93 3.89 11.28
N TYR A 85 0.77 4.49 11.02
CA TYR A 85 -0.15 4.02 9.99
C TYR A 85 0.54 3.96 8.61
N ASP A 86 1.22 5.03 8.20
CA ASP A 86 1.93 5.08 6.92
C ASP A 86 3.08 4.07 6.84
N CYS A 87 3.84 3.94 7.93
CA CYS A 87 4.93 2.96 8.04
C CYS A 87 4.45 1.50 7.93
N ILE A 88 3.17 1.21 8.18
CA ILE A 88 2.59 -0.12 8.00
C ILE A 88 1.96 -0.23 6.61
N SER A 89 1.12 0.72 6.23
CA SER A 89 0.30 0.63 5.01
C SER A 89 1.15 0.58 3.74
N TYR A 90 2.17 1.43 3.62
CA TYR A 90 2.99 1.51 2.40
C TYR A 90 3.84 0.25 2.18
N PRO A 91 4.60 -0.26 3.17
CA PRO A 91 5.33 -1.51 3.03
C PRO A 91 4.43 -2.72 2.80
N THR A 92 3.28 -2.81 3.49
CA THR A 92 2.32 -3.90 3.25
C THR A 92 1.80 -3.88 1.83
N ALA A 93 1.40 -2.72 1.30
CA ALA A 93 0.95 -2.59 -0.08
C ALA A 93 2.06 -2.96 -1.09
N ALA A 94 3.30 -2.52 -0.84
CA ALA A 94 4.44 -2.89 -1.67
C ALA A 94 4.76 -4.39 -1.62
N ALA A 95 4.66 -5.03 -0.45
CA ALA A 95 4.87 -6.47 -0.29
C ALA A 95 3.80 -7.29 -1.01
N ILE A 96 2.52 -6.88 -0.91
CA ILE A 96 1.42 -7.51 -1.67
C ILE A 96 1.73 -7.46 -3.17
N LEU A 97 2.21 -6.33 -3.69
CA LEU A 97 2.62 -6.22 -5.09
C LEU A 97 3.75 -7.17 -5.44
N THR A 98 4.84 -7.16 -4.69
CA THR A 98 6.00 -8.04 -4.95
C THR A 98 5.59 -9.51 -4.94
N HIS A 99 4.83 -9.95 -3.93
CA HIS A 99 4.36 -11.34 -3.86
C HIS A 99 3.39 -11.70 -4.99
N SER A 100 2.58 -10.74 -5.45
CA SER A 100 1.68 -10.96 -6.57
C SER A 100 2.42 -11.13 -7.91
N GLU A 101 3.53 -10.41 -8.09
CA GLU A 101 4.43 -10.55 -9.24
C GLU A 101 5.22 -11.86 -9.19
N GLU A 102 5.77 -12.21 -8.02
CA GLU A 102 6.46 -13.49 -7.79
C GLU A 102 5.53 -14.68 -8.05
N PHE A 103 4.27 -14.57 -7.62
CA PHE A 103 3.24 -15.58 -7.89
C PHE A 103 2.96 -15.70 -9.39
N ALA A 104 2.78 -14.59 -10.09
CA ALA A 104 2.55 -14.58 -11.54
C ALA A 104 3.72 -15.21 -12.30
N PHE A 105 4.95 -14.90 -11.90
CA PHE A 105 6.17 -15.47 -12.50
C PHE A 105 6.31 -16.97 -12.22
N SER A 106 6.12 -17.38 -10.98
CA SER A 106 6.16 -18.81 -10.58
C SER A 106 5.09 -19.61 -11.32
N TRP A 107 3.91 -19.02 -11.49
CA TRP A 107 2.84 -19.60 -12.28
C TRP A 107 3.19 -19.72 -13.76
N GLN A 108 3.76 -18.68 -14.37
CA GLN A 108 4.22 -18.73 -15.76
C GLN A 108 5.21 -19.88 -15.99
N LYS A 109 6.14 -20.09 -15.06
CA LYS A 109 7.08 -21.21 -15.09
C LYS A 109 6.37 -22.55 -14.96
N PHE A 110 5.39 -22.68 -14.07
CA PHE A 110 4.57 -23.89 -13.96
C PHE A 110 3.78 -24.18 -15.24
N VAL A 111 3.09 -23.19 -15.81
CA VAL A 111 2.29 -23.35 -17.03
C VAL A 111 3.14 -23.60 -18.28
N SER A 112 4.39 -23.12 -18.33
CA SER A 112 5.31 -23.46 -19.42
C SER A 112 5.64 -24.94 -19.53
N SER A 113 5.35 -25.74 -18.49
CA SER A 113 5.40 -27.20 -18.53
C SER A 113 4.15 -27.86 -19.16
N PHE A 114 3.10 -27.07 -19.42
CA PHE A 114 1.87 -27.46 -20.11
C PHE A 114 1.85 -26.89 -21.55
N SER A 115 0.75 -27.11 -22.29
CA SER A 115 0.63 -26.71 -23.70
C SER A 115 0.88 -25.20 -23.90
N GLN A 116 1.66 -24.83 -24.93
CA GLN A 116 1.92 -23.42 -25.27
C GLN A 116 0.64 -22.62 -25.54
N SER A 117 -0.43 -23.29 -26.00
CA SER A 117 -1.69 -22.63 -26.32
C SER A 117 -2.40 -22.09 -25.06
N ASP A 118 -2.32 -22.81 -23.95
CA ASP A 118 -2.92 -22.40 -22.68
C ASP A 118 -2.10 -21.30 -22.02
N LEU A 119 -0.78 -21.36 -22.15
CA LEU A 119 0.13 -20.30 -21.72
C LEU A 119 -0.17 -18.97 -22.43
N GLN A 120 -0.33 -18.98 -23.75
CA GLN A 120 -0.64 -17.75 -24.51
C GLN A 120 -2.01 -17.17 -24.14
N LYS A 121 -3.03 -18.02 -23.97
CA LYS A 121 -4.37 -17.57 -23.51
C LYS A 121 -4.31 -16.96 -22.11
N PHE A 122 -3.52 -17.55 -21.22
CA PHE A 122 -3.32 -17.00 -19.88
C PHE A 122 -2.61 -15.65 -19.92
N LEU A 123 -1.44 -15.56 -20.57
CA LEU A 123 -0.68 -14.31 -20.66
C LEU A 123 -1.50 -13.16 -21.27
N LYS A 124 -2.36 -13.46 -22.25
CA LYS A 124 -3.25 -12.47 -22.85
C LYS A 124 -4.37 -12.01 -21.90
N SER A 125 -4.81 -12.87 -20.97
CA SER A 125 -5.91 -12.59 -20.04
C SER A 125 -5.45 -12.12 -18.65
N SER A 126 -4.16 -12.18 -18.37
CA SER A 126 -3.59 -11.96 -17.03
C SER A 126 -2.61 -10.78 -16.99
N PRO A 127 -3.08 -9.51 -17.09
CA PRO A 127 -2.22 -8.35 -16.89
C PRO A 127 -1.61 -8.35 -15.48
N SER A 128 -0.38 -7.82 -15.36
CA SER A 128 0.30 -7.69 -14.08
C SER A 128 -0.52 -6.86 -13.10
N LEU A 129 -0.58 -7.33 -11.86
CA LEU A 129 -1.28 -6.67 -10.78
C LEU A 129 -0.52 -5.39 -10.45
N LYS A 130 -1.21 -4.26 -10.52
CA LYS A 130 -0.67 -2.94 -10.18
C LYS A 130 -1.61 -2.31 -9.19
N ILE A 131 -1.12 -1.88 -8.04
CA ILE A 131 -1.87 -1.11 -7.06
C ILE A 131 -1.59 0.36 -7.34
N ARG A 132 -2.65 1.11 -7.61
CA ARG A 132 -2.60 2.54 -7.89
C ARG A 132 -3.00 3.30 -6.64
N MET A 133 -2.26 4.35 -6.33
CA MET A 133 -2.72 5.42 -5.45
C MET A 133 -3.18 6.58 -6.31
N GLY A 134 -4.50 6.83 -6.30
CA GLY A 134 -5.08 7.86 -7.14
C GLY A 134 -5.00 7.54 -8.65
N ARG A 135 -5.06 8.58 -9.47
CA ARG A 135 -4.95 8.46 -10.94
C ARG A 135 -3.52 8.43 -11.47
N GLN A 136 -2.53 8.82 -10.66
CA GLN A 136 -1.20 9.18 -11.16
C GLN A 136 -0.02 8.42 -10.55
N TYR A 137 -0.19 7.75 -9.40
CA TYR A 137 0.93 7.14 -8.69
C TYR A 137 0.80 5.63 -8.53
N TYR A 138 1.91 4.92 -8.72
CA TYR A 138 2.06 3.52 -8.35
C TYR A 138 2.78 3.45 -7.02
N ILE A 139 2.29 2.60 -6.12
CA ILE A 139 2.96 2.39 -4.83
C ILE A 139 4.28 1.68 -5.09
N GLN A 140 5.37 2.31 -4.68
CA GLN A 140 6.70 1.72 -4.67
C GLN A 140 7.23 1.77 -3.23
N LYS A 141 8.28 0.99 -2.95
CA LYS A 141 8.96 1.03 -1.64
C LYS A 141 9.43 2.45 -1.27
N GLN A 142 9.73 3.27 -2.28
CA GLN A 142 10.18 4.65 -2.10
C GLN A 142 9.04 5.63 -1.77
N THR A 143 7.78 5.28 -2.06
CA THR A 143 6.63 6.18 -1.86
C THR A 143 6.46 6.60 -0.40
N LEU A 144 6.78 5.71 0.56
CA LEU A 144 6.79 6.03 1.98
C LEU A 144 7.72 7.21 2.29
N PHE A 145 8.97 7.14 1.84
CA PHE A 145 9.95 8.19 2.10
C PHE A 145 9.56 9.52 1.45
N THR A 146 8.98 9.47 0.25
CA THR A 146 8.45 10.67 -0.40
C THR A 146 7.33 11.31 0.43
N CYS A 147 6.39 10.51 0.93
CA CYS A 147 5.28 11.03 1.75
C CYS A 147 5.78 11.63 3.07
N LEU A 148 6.65 10.91 3.80
CA LEU A 148 7.23 11.41 5.04
C LEU A 148 8.02 12.71 4.82
N ASN A 149 8.78 12.80 3.72
CA ASN A 149 9.52 14.01 3.38
C ASN A 149 8.58 15.19 3.08
N ILE A 150 7.47 14.95 2.35
CA ILE A 150 6.45 15.99 2.12
C ILE A 150 5.86 16.48 3.44
N MET A 151 5.47 15.57 4.34
CA MET A 151 4.92 15.95 5.65
C MET A 151 5.90 16.80 6.46
N VAL A 152 7.17 16.37 6.55
CA VAL A 152 8.20 17.10 7.29
C VAL A 152 8.42 18.48 6.68
N ASN A 153 8.57 18.57 5.36
CA ASN A 153 8.77 19.85 4.68
C ASN A 153 7.58 20.81 4.86
N GLN A 154 6.34 20.31 4.80
CA GLN A 154 5.15 21.11 5.06
C GLN A 154 5.09 21.60 6.51
N THR A 155 5.39 20.73 7.47
CA THR A 155 5.48 21.12 8.88
C THR A 155 6.53 22.20 9.11
N ILE A 156 7.74 22.04 8.54
CA ILE A 156 8.80 23.04 8.64
C ILE A 156 8.39 24.36 7.99
N ALA A 157 7.80 24.33 6.79
CA ALA A 157 7.36 25.53 6.08
C ALA A 157 6.36 26.34 6.92
N ILE A 158 5.40 25.66 7.55
CA ILE A 158 4.41 26.32 8.43
C ILE A 158 5.06 26.84 9.71
N LEU A 159 5.97 26.08 10.33
CA LEU A 159 6.65 26.50 11.56
C LEU A 159 7.58 27.71 11.36
N VAL A 160 8.32 27.74 10.26
CA VAL A 160 9.27 28.83 9.95
C VAL A 160 8.55 30.02 9.28
N GLY A 161 7.30 29.84 8.83
CA GLY A 161 6.54 30.88 8.15
C GLY A 161 7.06 31.17 6.73
N ILE A 162 7.80 30.24 6.13
CA ILE A 162 8.27 30.36 4.75
C ILE A 162 7.07 30.04 3.84
N ARG A 163 6.46 31.10 3.30
CA ARG A 163 5.43 31.02 2.25
C ARG A 163 6.06 30.76 0.90
#